data_AF-A0A244CN78-F1
#
_entry.id   AF-A0A244CN78-F1
#
_cell.length_a   1.000
_cell.length_b   1.000
_cell.length_c   1.000
_cell.angle_alpha   90.00
_cell.angle_beta   90.00
_cell.angle_gamma   90.00
#
_symmetry.space_group_name_H-M   'P 1'
#
loop_
_entity.id
_entity.type
_entity.pdbx_description
1 polymer ?
#
loop_
_entity_poly.entity_id
_entity_poly.type
_entity_poly.pdbx_seq_one_letter_code
_entity_poly.pdbx_strand_id
1 'polypeptide(L)' 'MAKRSRKNFSPEFRLETAQLVLDHGYTHEEAAKAMNVGFSTIGKWVKQLKEERQGKS' A
#
# COMPACT_ATOMS: atom_id res chain seq x y z
N MET A 1 4.61 27.80 -1.62
CA MET A 1 3.98 26.53 -1.20
C MET A 1 4.63 25.39 -1.97
N ALA A 2 5.56 24.64 -1.37
CA ALA A 2 6.28 23.58 -2.07
C ALA A 2 5.32 22.43 -2.41
N LYS A 3 5.13 22.17 -3.70
CA LYS A 3 4.34 21.05 -4.23
C LYS A 3 5.06 19.76 -3.81
N ARG A 4 4.68 19.21 -2.66
CA ARG A 4 5.19 17.95 -2.10
C ARG A 4 5.15 16.93 -3.24
N SER A 5 6.32 16.59 -3.79
CA SER A 5 6.44 15.62 -4.86
C SER A 5 5.86 14.32 -4.30
N ARG A 6 4.65 13.98 -4.75
CA ARG A 6 4.09 12.66 -4.48
C ARG A 6 5.11 11.72 -5.11
N LYS A 7 5.80 10.92 -4.28
CA LYS A 7 6.49 9.74 -4.78
C LYS A 7 5.41 8.96 -5.52
N ASN A 8 5.45 8.99 -6.86
CA ASN A 8 4.54 8.24 -7.70
C ASN A 8 5.02 6.79 -7.64
N PHE A 9 4.56 6.06 -6.62
CA PHE A 9 4.67 4.62 -6.64
C PHE A 9 3.77 4.10 -7.75
N SER A 10 4.31 3.23 -8.60
CA SER A 10 3.55 2.60 -9.66
C SER A 10 2.34 1.87 -9.08
N PRO A 11 1.19 1.85 -9.79
CA PRO A 11 0.01 1.12 -9.32
C PRO A 11 0.31 -0.35 -9.03
N GLU A 12 1.17 -0.99 -9.83
CA GLU A 12 1.66 -2.36 -9.61
C GLU A 12 2.38 -2.52 -8.28
N PHE A 13 3.28 -1.59 -7.95
CA PHE A 13 4.02 -1.60 -6.68
C PHE A 13 3.09 -1.43 -5.48
N ARG A 14 2.05 -0.59 -5.61
CA ARG A 14 1.04 -0.40 -4.57
C ARG A 14 0.23 -1.67 -4.34
N LEU A 15 -0.14 -2.34 -5.44
CA LEU A 15 -0.90 -3.59 -5.43
C LEU A 15 -0.08 -4.72 -4.81
N GLU A 16 1.17 -4.91 -5.25
CA GLU A 16 2.10 -5.92 -4.73
C GLU A 16 2.31 -5.74 -3.23
N THR A 17 2.57 -4.51 -2.78
CA THR A 17 2.73 -4.20 -1.34
C THR A 17 1.47 -4.53 -0.54
N ALA A 18 0.29 -4.23 -1.08
CA ALA A 18 -0.97 -4.51 -0.40
C ALA A 18 -1.34 -6.00 -0.42
N GLN A 19 -0.96 -6.73 -1.48
CA GLN A 19 -1.10 -8.19 -1.58
C GLN A 19 -0.18 -8.91 -0.58
N LEU A 20 1.04 -8.43 -0.34
CA LEU A 20 1.90 -8.99 0.72
C LEU A 20 1.20 -8.96 2.10
N VAL A 21 0.49 -7.88 2.41
CA VAL A 21 -0.25 -7.77 3.68
C VAL A 21 -1.51 -8.64 3.69
N LEU A 22 -2.30 -8.62 2.61
CA LEU A 22 -3.60 -9.29 2.56
C LEU A 22 -3.51 -10.79 2.28
N ASP A 23 -2.62 -11.20 1.38
CA ASP A 23 -2.51 -12.58 0.89
C ASP A 23 -1.37 -13.34 1.58
N HIS A 24 -0.22 -12.69 1.81
CA HIS A 24 0.92 -13.33 2.47
C HIS A 24 0.91 -13.18 3.99
N GLY A 25 -0.07 -12.45 4.55
CA GLY A 25 -0.22 -12.28 5.99
C GLY A 25 0.86 -11.42 6.65
N TYR A 26 1.60 -10.63 5.86
CA TYR A 26 2.61 -9.73 6.40
C TYR A 26 1.97 -8.67 7.27
N THR A 27 2.64 -8.27 8.35
CA THR A 27 2.23 -7.08 9.08
C THR A 27 2.51 -5.82 8.26
N HIS A 28 1.77 -4.74 8.57
CA HIS A 28 1.97 -3.44 7.92
C HIS A 28 3.39 -2.91 8.12
N GLU A 29 4.04 -3.27 9.23
CA GLU A 29 5.42 -2.90 9.53
C GLU A 29 6.44 -3.70 8.71
N GLU A 30 6.20 -5.01 8.53
CA GLU A 30 7.07 -5.85 7.70
C GLU A 30 6.98 -5.46 6.22
N ALA A 31 5.77 -5.23 5.71
CA ALA A 31 5.59 -4.74 4.35
C ALA A 31 6.24 -3.35 4.16
N ALA A 32 6.19 -2.49 5.19
CA ALA A 32 6.81 -1.16 5.17
C ALA A 32 8.33 -1.25 5.09
N LYS A 33 8.93 -2.15 5.87
CA LYS A 33 10.36 -2.41 5.86
C LYS A 33 10.81 -3.08 4.55
N ALA A 34 10.07 -4.09 4.09
CA ALA A 34 10.40 -4.85 2.88
C ALA A 34 10.34 -3.97 1.62
N MET A 35 9.30 -3.14 1.49
CA MET A 35 9.09 -2.28 0.33
C MET A 35 9.71 -0.88 0.50
N ASN A 36 10.33 -0.60 1.65
CA ASN A 36 10.86 0.72 2.03
C ASN A 36 9.83 1.86 1.86
N VAL A 37 8.61 1.60 2.33
CA VAL A 37 7.46 2.52 2.26
C VAL A 37 7.03 2.93 3.66
N GLY A 38 6.55 4.16 3.83
CA GLY A 38 6.00 4.61 5.11
C GLY A 38 4.77 3.82 5.54
N PHE A 39 4.67 3.48 6.82
CA PHE A 39 3.55 2.72 7.40
C PHE A 39 2.16 3.29 7.03
N SER A 40 1.98 4.61 7.13
CA SER A 40 0.72 5.28 6.78
C SER A 40 0.35 5.14 5.30
N THR A 41 1.34 4.95 4.43
CA THR A 41 1.14 4.76 3.00
C THR A 41 0.66 3.34 2.71
N ILE A 42 1.25 2.34 3.36
CA ILE A 42 0.80 0.95 3.25
C ILE A 42 -0.62 0.78 3.77
N GLY A 43 -0.94 1.34 4.93
CA GLY A 43 -2.31 1.27 5.46
C GLY A 43 -3.36 1.81 4.49
N LYS A 44 -3.04 2.87 3.72
CA LYS A 44 -3.93 3.39 2.66
C LYS A 44 -4.07 2.43 1.49
N TRP A 45 -2.98 1.79 1.06
CA TRP A 45 -3.01 0.86 -0.08
C TRP A 45 -3.73 -0.44 0.26
N VAL A 46 -3.48 -0.98 1.45
CA VAL A 46 -4.18 -2.16 1.97
C VAL A 46 -5.67 -1.90 2.10
N LYS A 47 -6.04 -0.74 2.66
CA LYS A 47 -7.45 -0.34 2.75
C LYS A 47 -8.08 -0.24 1.35
N GLN A 48 -7.42 0.44 0.42
CA GLN A 48 -7.91 0.57 -0.95
C GLN A 48 -8.09 -0.79 -1.63
N LEU A 49 -7.08 -1.67 -1.57
CA LEU A 49 -7.16 -3.01 -2.15
C LEU A 49 -8.27 -3.85 -1.52
N LYS A 50 -8.50 -3.69 -0.21
CA LYS A 50 -9.59 -4.36 0.50
C LYS A 50 -10.96 -3.83 0.06
N GLU A 51 -11.12 -2.53 -0.13
CA GLU A 51 -12.36 -1.93 -0.63
C GLU A 51 -12.67 -2.37 -2.08
N GLU A 52 -11.65 -2.39 -2.95
CA GLU A 52 -11.75 -2.92 -4.32
C GLU A 52 -12.15 -4.41 -4.32
N ARG A 53 -11.53 -5.25 -3.47
CA ARG A 53 -11.92 -6.67 -3.31
C ARG A 53 -13.33 -6.86 -2.74
N GLN A 54 -13.81 -5.92 -1.93
CA GLN A 54 -15.16 -5.95 -1.38
C GLN A 54 -16.22 -5.39 -2.36
N GLY A 55 -15.82 -5.02 -3.58
CA GLY A 55 -16.74 -4.51 -4.59
C GLY A 55 -17.25 -3.10 -4.31
N LYS A 56 -16.56 -2.34 -3.43
CA LYS A 56 -16.81 -0.90 -3.26
C LYS A 56 -16.04 -0.15 -4.34
N SER A 57 -16.63 -0.08 -5.53
CA SER A 57 -16.22 0.84 -6.62
C SER A 57 -16.79 2.23 -6.41
#